data_AF-A0A7W3R6E6-F1
#
_entry.id   AF-A0A7W3R6E6-F1
#
_cell.length_a   1.000
_cell.length_b   1.000
_cell.length_c   1.000
_cell.angle_alpha   90.00
_cell.angle_beta   90.00
_cell.angle_gamma   90.00
#
_symmetry.space_group_name_H-M   'P 1'
#
loop_
_entity.id
_entity.type
_entity.pdbx_description
1 polymer ?
#
loop_
_entity_poly.entity_id
_entity_poly.type
_entity_poly.pdbx_seq_one_letter_code
_entity_poly.pdbx_strand_id
1 'polypeptide(L)'
;MSDELSITVSGSGELPEQTRKALSDALAKHGRDLMDEAGRVAAAQHSGAGDPMITPGMVTDMDVWLRRGYIQRGRSRQEKIAHITGLLASFIGGFFINNITEPWGAIGVVLCGAVLLGSVHWGSQ
;
A
#
# COMPACT_ATOMS: atom_id res chain seq x y z
N MET A 1 9.04 -2.95 23.73
CA MET A 1 9.05 -4.42 23.54
C MET A 1 9.67 -4.65 22.18
N SER A 2 10.69 -5.51 22.09
CA SER A 2 11.43 -5.70 20.85
C SER A 2 10.57 -6.51 19.87
N ASP A 3 10.18 -5.90 18.75
CA ASP A 3 9.42 -6.51 17.64
C ASP A 3 10.27 -7.52 16.84
N GLU A 4 11.09 -8.32 17.51
CA GLU A 4 12.10 -9.14 16.87
C GLU A 4 11.62 -10.58 16.74
N LEU A 5 10.99 -10.88 15.61
CA LEU A 5 10.69 -12.24 15.17
C LEU A 5 11.87 -12.78 14.36
N SER A 6 12.68 -13.66 14.96
CA SER A 6 13.75 -14.36 14.25
C SER A 6 13.22 -15.67 13.63
N ILE A 7 13.29 -15.77 12.31
CA ILE A 7 12.86 -16.96 11.56
C ILE A 7 14.10 -17.61 10.96
N THR A 8 14.35 -18.87 11.32
CA THR A 8 15.42 -19.66 10.71
C THR A 8 14.86 -20.50 9.57
N VAL A 9 15.31 -20.24 8.35
CA VAL A 9 14.94 -21.03 7.16
C VAL A 9 16.11 -21.93 6.77
N SER A 10 15.91 -23.25 6.85
CA SER A 10 16.93 -24.22 6.46
C SER A 10 17.34 -24.02 4.99
N GLY A 11 18.65 -24.08 4.71
CA GLY A 11 19.21 -23.86 3.37
C GLY A 11 19.36 -22.39 2.95
N SER A 12 18.82 -21.42 3.72
CA SER A 12 18.96 -20.00 3.39
C SER A 12 20.40 -19.46 3.42
N GLY A 13 21.27 -20.11 4.21
CA GLY A 13 22.70 -19.77 4.30
C GLY A 13 23.51 -20.14 3.04
N GLU A 14 23.02 -21.09 2.24
CA GLU A 14 23.66 -21.54 0.99
C GLU A 14 23.28 -20.65 -0.20
N LEU A 15 22.29 -19.78 -0.02
CA LEU A 15 21.82 -18.88 -1.08
C LEU A 15 22.81 -17.75 -1.33
N PRO A 16 22.97 -17.33 -2.61
CA PRO A 16 23.65 -16.08 -2.95
C PRO A 16 23.07 -14.90 -2.18
N GLU A 17 23.89 -13.91 -1.87
CA GLU A 17 23.53 -12.76 -1.03
C GLU A 17 22.27 -12.03 -1.54
N GLN A 18 22.18 -11.77 -2.84
CA GLN A 18 21.01 -11.11 -3.44
C GLN A 18 19.73 -11.94 -3.29
N THR A 19 19.82 -13.26 -3.46
CA THR A 19 18.67 -14.17 -3.29
C THR A 19 18.24 -14.23 -1.82
N ARG A 20 19.20 -14.25 -0.89
CA ARG A 20 18.92 -14.22 0.55
C ARG A 20 18.23 -12.93 0.96
N LYS A 21 18.67 -11.79 0.42
CA LYS A 21 18.00 -10.50 0.62
C LYS A 21 16.57 -10.52 0.09
N ALA A 22 16.37 -10.97 -1.15
CA ALA A 22 15.03 -11.09 -1.73
C ALA A 22 14.11 -12.02 -0.92
N LEU A 23 14.62 -13.13 -0.40
CA LEU A 23 13.88 -14.02 0.50
C LEU A 23 13.51 -13.32 1.81
N SER A 24 14.45 -12.61 2.43
CA SER A 24 14.21 -11.84 3.65
C SER A 24 13.14 -10.76 3.44
N ASP A 25 13.23 -10.01 2.34
CA ASP A 25 12.26 -8.98 1.97
C ASP A 25 10.86 -9.59 1.73
N ALA A 26 10.79 -10.75 1.08
CA ALA A 26 9.54 -11.46 0.85
C ALA A 26 8.90 -11.97 2.15
N LEU A 27 9.69 -12.55 3.05
CA LEU A 27 9.22 -13.01 4.35
C LEU A 27 8.74 -11.84 5.23
N ALA A 28 9.51 -10.74 5.25
CA ALA A 28 9.12 -9.54 5.98
C ALA A 28 7.85 -8.92 5.41
N LYS A 29 7.69 -8.90 4.07
CA LYS A 29 6.48 -8.43 3.42
C LYS A 29 5.27 -9.30 3.76
N HIS A 30 5.40 -10.64 3.65
CA HIS A 30 4.34 -11.59 3.99
C HIS A 30 3.93 -11.47 5.46
N GLY A 31 4.90 -11.37 6.37
CA GLY A 31 4.62 -11.19 7.80
C GLY A 31 3.84 -9.90 8.09
N ARG A 32 4.21 -8.79 7.45
CA ARG A 32 3.47 -7.53 7.56
C ARG A 32 2.04 -7.64 7.02
N ASP A 33 1.88 -8.18 5.80
CA ASP A 33 0.56 -8.36 5.19
C ASP A 33 -0.36 -9.22 6.08
N LEU A 34 0.20 -10.28 6.68
CA LEU A 34 -0.51 -11.17 7.57
C LEU A 34 -0.93 -10.48 8.87
N MET A 35 -0.03 -9.72 9.48
CA MET A 35 -0.32 -9.00 10.72
C MET A 35 -1.33 -7.86 10.51
N ASP A 36 -1.22 -7.13 9.40
CA ASP A 36 -2.16 -6.08 9.04
C ASP A 36 -3.58 -6.65 8.88
N GLU A 37 -3.71 -7.78 8.19
CA GLU A 37 -5.00 -8.40 7.98
C GLU A 37 -5.55 -9.06 9.26
N ALA A 38 -4.71 -9.75 10.02
CA ALA A 38 -5.12 -10.33 11.30
C ALA A 38 -5.59 -9.23 12.27
N GLY A 39 -4.90 -8.08 12.29
CA GLY A 39 -5.30 -6.90 13.03
C GLY A 39 -6.62 -6.31 12.53
N ARG A 40 -6.83 -6.25 11.21
CA ARG A 40 -8.09 -5.80 10.59
C ARG A 40 -9.27 -6.68 11.00
N VAL A 41 -9.10 -8.01 10.97
CA VAL A 41 -10.13 -8.96 11.37
C VAL A 41 -10.39 -8.90 12.86
N ALA A 42 -9.34 -8.83 13.68
CA ALA A 42 -9.46 -8.67 15.13
C ALA A 42 -10.23 -7.39 15.47
N ALA A 43 -9.92 -6.26 14.83
CA ALA A 43 -10.64 -5.01 15.01
C ALA A 43 -12.11 -5.09 14.56
N ALA A 44 -12.40 -5.81 13.48
CA ALA A 44 -13.77 -5.97 12.97
C ALA A 44 -14.65 -6.87 13.85
N GLN A 45 -14.05 -7.88 14.50
CA GLN A 45 -14.75 -8.80 15.40
C GLN A 45 -14.85 -8.27 16.84
N HIS A 46 -14.13 -7.19 17.15
CA HIS A 46 -14.10 -6.64 18.49
C HIS A 46 -15.20 -5.58 18.68
N SER A 47 -16.21 -5.91 19.47
CA SER A 47 -17.29 -5.00 19.86
C SER A 47 -17.13 -4.43 21.28
N GLY A 48 -16.02 -4.75 21.97
CA GLY A 48 -15.76 -4.36 23.36
C GLY A 48 -14.93 -3.09 23.51
N ALA A 49 -14.85 -2.56 24.73
CA ALA A 49 -13.92 -1.49 25.08
C ALA A 49 -12.56 -2.10 25.47
N GLY A 50 -11.60 -2.09 24.55
CA GLY A 50 -10.25 -2.61 24.74
C GLY A 50 -9.51 -2.77 23.41
N ASP A 51 -8.21 -3.04 23.44
CA ASP A 51 -7.46 -3.28 22.20
C ASP A 51 -7.79 -4.68 21.64
N PRO A 52 -8.04 -4.80 20.32
CA PRO A 52 -8.33 -6.08 19.69
C PRO A 52 -7.11 -7.02 19.76
N MET A 53 -7.32 -8.22 20.30
CA MET A 53 -6.27 -9.22 20.46
C MET A 53 -6.20 -10.13 19.23
N ILE A 54 -5.02 -10.19 18.59
CA ILE A 54 -4.75 -11.13 17.49
C ILE A 54 -4.53 -12.53 18.06
N THR A 55 -5.33 -13.51 17.60
CA THR A 55 -5.23 -14.91 18.06
C THR A 55 -4.46 -15.79 17.07
N PRO A 56 -3.89 -16.94 17.50
CA PRO A 56 -3.20 -17.87 16.60
C PRO A 56 -4.10 -18.42 15.48
N GLY A 57 -5.40 -18.58 15.74
CA GLY A 57 -6.39 -18.99 14.74
C GLY A 57 -6.50 -17.97 13.62
N MET A 58 -6.61 -16.68 13.98
CA MET A 58 -6.65 -15.59 13.00
C MET A 58 -5.40 -15.56 12.12
N VAL A 59 -4.21 -15.73 12.69
CA VAL A 59 -2.94 -15.80 11.94
C VAL A 59 -2.97 -16.93 10.91
N THR A 60 -3.45 -18.11 11.30
CA THR A 60 -3.53 -19.28 10.41
C THR A 60 -4.56 -19.07 9.30
N ASP A 61 -5.73 -18.55 9.64
CA ASP A 61 -6.79 -18.27 8.68
C ASP A 61 -6.35 -17.21 7.66
N MET A 62 -5.66 -16.16 8.11
CA MET A 62 -5.17 -15.09 7.23
C MET A 62 -4.06 -15.58 6.28
N ASP A 63 -3.17 -16.48 6.72
CA ASP A 63 -2.21 -17.12 5.81
C ASP A 63 -2.92 -17.85 4.67
N VAL A 64 -3.99 -18.59 4.97
CA VAL A 64 -4.81 -19.27 3.95
C VAL A 64 -5.48 -18.27 3.01
N TRP A 65 -6.04 -17.18 3.55
CA TRP A 65 -6.74 -16.18 2.75
C TRP A 65 -5.80 -15.38 1.84
N LEU A 66 -4.60 -15.05 2.33
CA LEU A 66 -3.56 -14.38 1.55
C LEU A 66 -3.11 -15.27 0.39
N ARG A 67 -2.83 -16.54 0.65
CA ARG A 67 -2.42 -17.51 -0.39
C ARG A 67 -3.47 -17.73 -1.46
N ARG A 68 -4.76 -17.69 -1.09
CA ARG A 68 -5.89 -17.87 -2.01
C ARG A 68 -6.31 -16.59 -2.72
N GLY A 69 -5.72 -15.45 -2.38
CA GLY A 69 -6.05 -14.15 -2.99
C GLY A 69 -7.44 -13.64 -2.61
N TYR A 70 -8.03 -14.12 -1.51
CA TYR A 70 -9.34 -13.64 -1.05
C TYR A 70 -9.26 -12.26 -0.40
N ILE A 71 -8.07 -11.82 -0.02
CA ILE A 71 -7.84 -10.48 0.52
C ILE A 71 -7.54 -9.56 -0.66
N GLN A 72 -8.52 -8.73 -1.03
CA GLN A 72 -8.26 -7.55 -1.84
C GLN A 72 -7.49 -6.55 -0.97
N ARG A 73 -6.18 -6.41 -1.20
CA ARG A 73 -5.38 -5.37 -0.55
C ARG A 73 -6.13 -4.04 -0.66
N GLY A 74 -6.42 -3.42 0.49
CA GLY A 74 -6.94 -2.07 0.49
C GLY A 74 -6.00 -1.17 -0.31
N ARG A 75 -6.55 -0.22 -1.08
CA ARG A 75 -5.76 0.66 -1.94
C ARG A 75 -4.54 1.19 -1.19
N SER A 76 -3.36 1.06 -1.79
CA SER A 76 -2.12 1.48 -1.16
C SER A 76 -2.19 2.97 -0.80
N ARG A 77 -1.41 3.42 0.19
CA ARG A 77 -1.38 4.85 0.56
C ARG A 77 -1.00 5.72 -0.66
N GLN A 78 -0.16 5.20 -1.55
CA GLN A 78 0.19 5.83 -2.82
C GLN A 78 -1.00 5.89 -3.77
N GLU A 79 -1.77 4.80 -3.95
CA GLU A 79 -2.97 4.81 -4.78
C GLU A 79 -4.02 5.80 -4.26
N LYS A 80 -4.18 5.92 -2.93
CA LYS A 80 -5.06 6.93 -2.33
C LYS A 80 -4.60 8.36 -2.67
N ILE A 81 -3.30 8.63 -2.56
CA ILE A 81 -2.72 9.94 -2.90
C ILE A 81 -2.87 10.22 -4.41
N ALA A 82 -2.62 9.25 -5.27
CA ALA A 82 -2.81 9.37 -6.71
C ALA A 82 -4.27 9.69 -7.08
N HIS A 83 -5.22 9.05 -6.41
CA HIS A 83 -6.65 9.29 -6.63
C HIS A 83 -7.07 10.71 -6.19
N ILE A 84 -6.58 11.16 -5.03
CA ILE A 84 -6.85 12.51 -4.51
C ILE A 84 -6.21 13.58 -5.39
N THR A 85 -4.94 13.40 -5.78
CA THR A 85 -4.22 14.34 -6.66
C THR A 85 -4.84 14.40 -8.05
N GLY A 86 -5.28 13.27 -8.61
CA GLY A 86 -6.03 13.23 -9.88
C GLY A 86 -7.35 14.01 -9.82
N LEU A 87 -8.11 13.86 -8.73
CA LEU A 87 -9.33 14.65 -8.50
C LEU A 87 -9.06 16.16 -8.41
N LEU A 88 -8.07 16.56 -7.61
CA LEU A 88 -7.65 17.97 -7.47
C LEU A 88 -7.17 18.55 -8.80
N ALA A 89 -6.31 17.82 -9.51
CA ALA A 89 -5.77 18.26 -10.80
C ALA A 89 -6.87 18.36 -11.87
N SER A 90 -7.90 17.51 -11.83
CA SER A 90 -9.04 17.60 -12.75
C SER A 90 -9.90 18.84 -12.45
N PHE A 91 -10.14 19.14 -11.18
CA PHE A 91 -10.89 20.31 -10.76
C PHE A 91 -10.16 21.62 -11.10
N ILE A 92 -8.88 21.71 -10.74
CA ILE A 92 -8.02 22.86 -11.00
C ILE A 92 -7.75 23.01 -12.51
N GLY A 93 -7.53 21.90 -13.21
CA GLY A 93 -7.35 21.87 -14.66
C GLY A 93 -8.60 22.37 -15.40
N GLY A 94 -9.80 22.02 -14.94
CA GLY A 94 -11.05 22.56 -15.49
C GLY A 94 -11.17 24.08 -15.33
N PHE A 95 -10.71 24.65 -14.20
CA PHE A 95 -10.66 26.10 -14.00
C PHE A 95 -9.70 26.79 -14.99
N PHE A 96 -8.53 26.21 -15.22
CA PHE A 96 -7.55 26.76 -16.18
C PHE A 96 -7.97 26.57 -17.64
N ILE A 97 -8.63 25.46 -17.99
CA ILE A 97 -9.20 25.23 -19.33
C ILE A 97 -10.23 26.31 -19.68
N ASN A 98 -11.06 26.73 -18.72
CA ASN A 98 -12.02 27.81 -18.95
C ASN A 98 -11.36 29.18 -19.22
N ASN A 99 -10.05 29.31 -18.98
CA ASN A 99 -9.27 30.52 -19.22
C ASN A 99 -8.11 30.28 -20.21
N ILE A 100 -8.21 29.26 -21.07
CA ILE A 100 -7.11 28.82 -21.96
C ILE A 100 -6.70 29.88 -22.99
N THR A 101 -7.57 30.86 -23.24
CA THR A 101 -7.29 32.02 -24.10
C THR A 101 -6.33 33.01 -23.44
N GLU A 102 -6.14 32.93 -22.12
CA GLU A 102 -5.21 33.76 -21.38
C GLU A 102 -3.89 33.00 -21.13
N PRO A 103 -2.72 33.68 -21.20
CA PRO A 103 -1.41 33.02 -21.10
C PRO A 103 -1.23 32.21 -19.81
N TRP A 104 -1.81 32.67 -18.70
CA TRP A 104 -1.75 31.98 -17.42
C TRP A 104 -2.66 30.74 -17.37
N GLY A 105 -3.77 30.73 -18.12
CA GLY A 105 -4.63 29.56 -18.26
C GLY A 105 -3.91 28.42 -18.98
N ALA A 106 -3.24 28.73 -20.09
CA ALA A 106 -2.44 27.75 -20.83
C ALA A 106 -1.29 27.17 -19.98
N ILE A 107 -0.57 28.01 -19.23
CA ILE A 107 0.50 27.57 -18.31
C ILE A 107 -0.08 26.67 -17.20
N GLY A 108 -1.23 27.05 -16.63
CA GLY A 108 -1.90 26.27 -15.58
C GLY A 108 -2.31 24.87 -16.03
N VAL A 109 -2.83 24.73 -17.26
CA VAL A 109 -3.20 23.41 -17.83
C VAL A 109 -1.99 22.50 -17.99
N VAL A 110 -0.87 23.02 -18.52
CA VAL A 110 0.36 22.24 -18.74
C VAL A 110 0.95 21.77 -17.41
N LEU A 111 0.98 22.65 -16.39
CA LEU A 111 1.47 22.30 -15.06
C LEU A 111 0.58 21.25 -14.38
N CYS A 112 -0.75 21.38 -14.46
CA CYS A 112 -1.67 20.37 -13.94
C CYS A 112 -1.47 19.01 -14.61
N GLY A 113 -1.30 18.98 -15.93
CA GLY A 113 -1.01 17.74 -16.66
C GLY A 113 0.31 17.08 -16.25
N ALA A 114 1.37 17.88 -16.07
CA ALA A 114 2.68 17.39 -15.63
C ALA A 114 2.64 16.80 -14.21
N VAL A 115 1.92 17.45 -13.28
CA VAL A 115 1.74 16.95 -11.91
C VAL A 115 0.96 15.63 -11.90
N LEU A 116 -0.06 15.50 -12.74
CA LEU A 116 -0.88 14.29 -12.88
C LEU A 116 -0.07 13.11 -13.45
N LEU A 117 0.76 13.37 -14.47
CA LEU A 117 1.66 12.35 -15.02
C LEU A 117 2.74 11.93 -14.01
N GLY A 118 3.29 12.87 -13.26
CA GLY A 118 4.26 12.60 -12.20
C GLY A 118 3.67 11.74 -11.08
N SER A 119 2.43 12.03 -10.65
CA SER A 119 1.76 11.25 -9.61
C SER A 119 1.37 9.85 -10.07
N VAL A 120 1.00 9.66 -11.33
CA VAL A 120 0.76 8.33 -11.92
C VAL A 120 2.05 7.52 -12.01
N HIS A 121 3.18 8.14 -12.39
CA HIS A 121 4.47 7.44 -12.49
C HIS A 121 5.02 7.01 -11.12
N TRP A 122 4.82 7.84 -10.08
CA TRP A 122 5.16 7.47 -8.69
C TRP A 122 4.19 6.46 -8.07
N GLY A 123 2.94 6.40 -8.54
CA GLY A 123 1.94 5.45 -8.05
C GLY A 123 2.07 4.04 -8.65
N SER A 124 2.80 3.88 -9.77
CA SER A 124 2.97 2.60 -10.47
C SER A 124 4.27 1.84 -10.12
N GLN A 125 5.10 2.39 -9.23
CA GLN A 125 6.32 1.76 -8.69
C GLN A 125 6.06 1.24 -7.28
#